data_AF-H0I0F9-F1
#
_entry.id   AF-H0I0F9-F1
#
_cell.length_a   1.000
_cell.length_b   1.000
_cell.length_c   1.000
_cell.angle_alpha   90.00
_cell.angle_beta   90.00
_cell.angle_gamma   90.00
#
_symmetry.space_group_name_H-M   'P 1'
#
loop_
_entity.id
_entity.type
_entity.pdbx_description
1 polymer ?
#
loop_
_entity_poly.entity_id
_entity_poly.type
_entity_poly.pdbx_seq_one_letter_code
_entity_poly.pdbx_strand_id
1 'polypeptide(L)'
;MDFAHARAPFLFNYVAPSLRILTDANGNPTGTQDLWLVCAPVPDSLLGPNMPKYRRMSPFGVPGIPVKLPYSIQIVDATIDFYPGDQVTLPAESLPPLNAQAMALKISLLFGFPCTNTDLVSAIIQHQTAAMLFAPIRWPVLPVTDLLCFTVDVFATGRLAVQSTPTGGPYPLQNIRLIVDGLELVDIAPKGLEGAIECYLTAMLRNYVLPQLVLGLQNLVISTLGMTLTPHLTLNLPNNPAIEQNELRVWLDVDVT
;
A
#
# COMPACT_ATOMS: atom_id res chain seq x y z
N MET A 1 -3.05 -19.25 12.40
CA MET A 1 -2.38 -18.10 11.74
C MET A 1 -2.42 -16.99 12.77
N ASP A 2 -1.27 -16.50 13.17
CA ASP A 2 -1.15 -15.41 14.11
C ASP A 2 -1.56 -14.12 13.36
N PHE A 3 -2.81 -13.68 13.53
CA PHE A 3 -3.37 -12.56 12.76
C PHE A 3 -2.72 -11.21 13.10
N ALA A 4 -1.91 -11.15 14.16
CA ALA A 4 -1.19 -9.95 14.59
C ALA A 4 -0.03 -9.54 13.65
N HIS A 5 0.51 -10.49 12.89
CA HIS A 5 1.61 -10.27 11.94
C HIS A 5 1.22 -10.72 10.54
N ALA A 6 0.64 -9.81 9.77
CA ALA A 6 0.33 -10.06 8.37
C ALA A 6 1.55 -9.74 7.50
N ARG A 7 2.42 -10.74 7.27
CA ARG A 7 3.37 -10.69 6.15
C ARG A 7 2.62 -10.99 4.86
N ALA A 8 1.88 -9.99 4.35
CA ALA A 8 1.26 -10.02 3.04
C ALA A 8 2.04 -9.12 2.05
N PRO A 9 3.34 -9.36 1.83
CA PRO A 9 4.18 -8.45 1.03
C PRO A 9 3.64 -8.34 -0.40
N PHE A 10 2.95 -9.36 -0.93
CA PHE A 10 2.46 -9.40 -2.31
C PHE A 10 1.29 -8.45 -2.63
N LEU A 11 0.54 -7.95 -1.65
CA LEU A 11 -0.63 -7.10 -1.93
C LEU A 11 -0.26 -5.67 -2.31
N PHE A 12 0.92 -5.20 -1.88
CA PHE A 12 1.30 -3.78 -1.95
C PHE A 12 2.77 -3.59 -2.35
N ASN A 13 3.20 -4.24 -3.44
CA ASN A 13 4.44 -3.85 -4.12
C ASN A 13 4.12 -3.17 -5.43
N TYR A 14 4.48 -1.90 -5.52
CA TYR A 14 4.23 -1.07 -6.68
C TYR A 14 5.57 -0.75 -7.34
N VAL A 15 5.66 -0.96 -8.65
CA VAL A 15 6.89 -0.69 -9.41
C VAL A 15 6.51 0.06 -10.68
N ALA A 16 7.12 1.22 -10.89
CA ALA A 16 7.18 1.87 -12.19
C ALA A 16 8.51 1.44 -12.85
N PRO A 17 8.48 0.54 -13.84
CA PRO A 17 9.72 -0.04 -14.38
C PRO A 17 10.60 1.02 -15.06
N SER A 18 11.91 0.82 -14.92
CA SER A 18 12.94 1.50 -15.71
C SER A 18 12.97 0.89 -17.13
N LEU A 19 13.86 1.41 -17.98
CA LEU A 19 14.13 0.86 -19.30
C LEU A 19 15.56 0.30 -19.36
N ARG A 20 15.68 -0.93 -19.84
CA ARG A 20 16.92 -1.51 -20.32
C ARG A 20 17.02 -1.30 -21.82
N ILE A 21 18.15 -0.75 -22.27
CA ILE A 21 18.48 -0.63 -23.69
C ILE A 21 18.94 -2.00 -24.19
N LEU A 22 18.33 -2.49 -25.27
CA LEU A 22 18.79 -3.70 -25.95
C LEU A 22 19.76 -3.30 -27.04
N THR A 23 20.89 -4.01 -27.15
CA THR A 23 21.90 -3.78 -28.17
C THR A 23 22.15 -5.02 -29.03
N ASP A 24 22.52 -4.84 -30.29
CA ASP A 24 23.02 -5.92 -31.14
C ASP A 24 24.45 -6.34 -30.75
N ALA A 25 25.02 -7.30 -31.49
CA ALA A 25 26.39 -7.78 -31.29
C ALA A 25 27.46 -6.70 -31.52
N ASN A 26 27.11 -5.60 -32.20
CA ASN A 26 27.99 -4.48 -32.49
C ASN A 26 27.79 -3.32 -31.48
N GLY A 27 26.91 -3.47 -30.49
CA GLY A 27 26.61 -2.43 -29.50
C GLY A 27 25.59 -1.38 -29.97
N ASN A 28 24.96 -1.55 -31.13
CA ASN A 28 23.95 -0.61 -31.61
C ASN A 28 22.61 -0.85 -30.91
N PRO A 29 21.87 0.20 -30.50
CA PRO A 29 20.58 0.04 -29.86
C PRO A 29 19.54 -0.54 -30.83
N THR A 30 18.91 -1.66 -30.44
CA THR A 30 17.89 -2.37 -31.23
C THR A 30 16.49 -2.26 -30.65
N GLY A 31 16.37 -1.89 -29.37
CA GLY A 31 15.08 -1.77 -28.72
C GLY A 31 15.19 -1.41 -27.23
N THR A 32 14.06 -1.51 -26.54
CA THR A 32 13.97 -1.32 -25.09
C THR A 32 13.18 -2.45 -24.46
N GLN A 33 13.50 -2.75 -23.20
CA GLN A 33 12.78 -3.72 -22.38
C GLN A 33 12.52 -3.10 -21.01
N ASP A 34 11.39 -3.43 -20.39
CA ASP A 34 11.15 -3.05 -19.00
C ASP A 34 12.20 -3.66 -18.07
N LEU A 35 12.75 -2.82 -17.20
CA LEU A 35 13.64 -3.22 -16.14
C LEU A 35 12.94 -2.97 -14.80
N TRP A 36 12.51 -4.06 -14.18
CA TRP A 36 11.81 -4.05 -12.89
C TRP A 36 12.82 -3.94 -11.75
N LEU A 37 13.06 -2.70 -11.32
CA LEU A 37 13.94 -2.40 -10.20
C LEU A 37 13.14 -2.39 -8.90
N VAL A 38 13.69 -3.06 -7.88
CA VAL A 38 13.06 -3.21 -6.56
C VAL A 38 14.12 -3.02 -5.48
N CYS A 39 13.72 -2.56 -4.30
CA CYS A 39 14.62 -2.36 -3.17
C CYS A 39 14.87 -3.62 -2.37
N ALA A 40 13.88 -4.52 -2.31
CA ALA A 40 14.04 -5.84 -1.74
C ALA A 40 13.36 -6.89 -2.63
N PRO A 41 13.93 -8.11 -2.72
CA PRO A 41 13.25 -9.21 -3.40
C PRO A 41 11.97 -9.58 -2.66
N VAL A 42 10.87 -9.72 -3.40
CA VAL A 42 9.58 -10.18 -2.84
C VAL A 42 9.47 -11.69 -3.03
N PRO A 43 9.20 -12.47 -1.96
CA PRO A 43 9.01 -13.91 -2.07
C PRO A 43 7.80 -14.26 -2.94
N ASP A 44 7.73 -15.51 -3.37
CA ASP A 44 6.55 -16.00 -4.10
C ASP A 44 5.27 -15.88 -3.26
N SER A 45 4.16 -15.58 -3.93
CA SER A 45 2.86 -15.46 -3.27
C SER A 45 2.41 -16.80 -2.71
N LEU A 46 1.98 -16.80 -1.44
CA LEU A 46 1.34 -17.95 -0.82
C LEU A 46 -0.06 -18.24 -1.41
N LEU A 47 -0.66 -17.27 -2.10
CA LEU A 47 -1.95 -17.40 -2.78
C LEU A 47 -1.84 -18.07 -4.16
N GLY A 48 -0.63 -18.45 -4.59
CA GLY A 48 -0.38 -19.23 -5.80
C GLY A 48 0.53 -18.52 -6.82
N PRO A 49 1.08 -19.29 -7.78
CA PRO A 49 2.11 -18.82 -8.71
C PRO A 49 1.63 -17.76 -9.73
N ASN A 50 0.32 -17.64 -9.93
CA ASN A 50 -0.27 -16.70 -10.89
C ASN A 50 -0.54 -15.31 -10.30
N MET A 51 -0.29 -15.10 -9.01
CA MET A 51 -0.47 -13.80 -8.38
C MET A 51 0.74 -12.91 -8.69
N PRO A 52 0.53 -11.72 -9.28
CA PRO A 52 1.64 -10.84 -9.63
C PRO A 52 2.37 -10.37 -8.37
N LYS A 53 3.69 -10.61 -8.31
CA LYS A 53 4.55 -10.14 -7.20
C LYS A 53 4.57 -8.62 -7.06
N TYR A 54 4.44 -7.95 -8.20
CA TYR A 54 4.53 -6.50 -8.35
C TYR A 54 3.36 -6.00 -9.18
N ARG A 55 2.77 -4.88 -8.76
CA ARG A 55 1.81 -4.12 -9.56
C ARG A 55 2.55 -3.02 -10.32
N ARG A 56 2.34 -3.00 -11.64
CA ARG A 56 2.89 -1.93 -12.47
C ARG A 56 2.26 -0.59 -12.12
N MET A 57 3.07 0.45 -11.97
CA MET A 57 2.64 1.84 -11.84
C MET A 57 3.09 2.67 -13.04
N SER A 58 2.41 3.81 -13.23
CA SER A 58 2.87 4.82 -14.17
C SER A 58 4.11 5.52 -13.61
N PRO A 59 5.20 5.66 -14.38
CA PRO A 59 6.37 6.43 -14.00
C PRO A 59 6.04 7.90 -13.65
N PHE A 60 6.81 8.47 -12.74
CA PHE A 60 6.57 9.80 -12.18
C PHE A 60 7.06 10.90 -13.14
N GLY A 61 6.22 11.88 -13.45
CA GLY A 61 6.61 13.03 -14.28
C GLY A 61 7.15 14.16 -13.42
N VAL A 62 8.32 14.71 -13.78
CA VAL A 62 8.87 15.91 -13.14
C VAL A 62 8.71 17.09 -14.09
N PRO A 63 8.13 18.22 -13.64
CA PRO A 63 8.03 19.42 -14.46
C PRO A 63 9.39 19.83 -15.04
N GLY A 64 9.42 20.10 -16.34
CA GLY A 64 10.65 20.51 -17.04
C GLY A 64 11.57 19.36 -17.47
N ILE A 65 11.30 18.11 -17.08
CA ILE A 65 12.05 16.93 -17.53
C ILE A 65 11.21 16.16 -18.56
N PRO A 66 11.70 15.95 -19.79
CA PRO A 66 10.91 15.33 -20.87
C PRO A 66 10.86 13.80 -20.79
N VAL A 67 11.40 13.22 -19.70
CA VAL A 67 11.37 11.80 -19.39
C VAL A 67 10.78 11.58 -18.01
N LYS A 68 10.07 10.47 -17.83
CA LYS A 68 9.52 10.10 -16.52
C LYS A 68 10.53 9.32 -15.69
N LEU A 69 10.37 9.34 -14.37
CA LEU A 69 11.22 8.63 -13.43
C LEU A 69 10.60 7.28 -13.04
N PRO A 70 11.36 6.18 -13.11
CA PRO A 70 10.96 4.92 -12.48
C PRO A 70 11.03 5.04 -10.96
N TYR A 71 10.34 4.15 -10.26
CA TYR A 71 10.37 4.08 -8.80
C TYR A 71 9.84 2.73 -8.31
N SER A 72 10.09 2.40 -7.05
CA SER A 72 9.49 1.26 -6.36
C SER A 72 8.97 1.65 -4.98
N ILE A 73 7.86 1.03 -4.57
CA ILE A 73 7.27 1.18 -3.23
C ILE A 73 6.86 -0.23 -2.78
N GLN A 74 7.39 -0.70 -1.67
CA GLN A 74 7.18 -2.07 -1.19
C GLN A 74 6.85 -2.07 0.30
N ILE A 75 5.77 -2.75 0.70
CA ILE A 75 5.54 -3.06 2.11
C ILE A 75 6.43 -4.25 2.48
N VAL A 76 7.36 -4.05 3.39
CA VAL A 76 8.25 -5.13 3.86
C VAL A 76 7.82 -5.72 5.20
N ASP A 77 7.12 -4.93 6.00
CA ASP A 77 6.59 -5.37 7.28
C ASP A 77 5.29 -4.63 7.61
N ALA A 78 4.38 -5.32 8.29
CA ALA A 78 3.12 -4.77 8.75
C ALA A 78 2.66 -5.51 10.01
N THR A 79 2.49 -4.76 11.09
CA THR A 79 2.10 -5.29 12.40
C THR A 79 0.88 -4.53 12.90
N ILE A 80 -0.14 -5.27 13.34
CA ILE A 80 -1.34 -4.71 13.95
C ILE A 80 -1.29 -5.07 15.44
N ASP A 81 -1.56 -4.10 16.29
CA ASP A 81 -1.61 -4.26 17.73
C ASP A 81 -3.00 -3.87 18.26
N PHE A 82 -3.65 -4.81 18.94
CA PHE A 82 -4.97 -4.65 19.54
C PHE A 82 -4.87 -4.35 21.05
N TYR A 83 -3.65 -4.28 21.60
CA TYR A 83 -3.40 -3.94 22.99
C TYR A 83 -2.38 -2.79 23.08
N PRO A 84 -2.53 -1.82 24.00
CA PRO A 84 -1.58 -0.72 24.08
C PRO A 84 -0.15 -1.21 24.43
N GLY A 85 0.77 -1.13 23.45
CA GLY A 85 2.21 -1.34 23.67
C GLY A 85 2.66 -2.80 23.76
N ASP A 86 1.89 -3.75 23.20
CA ASP A 86 2.30 -5.17 23.16
C ASP A 86 3.30 -5.41 22.01
N GLN A 87 2.88 -5.15 20.77
CA GLN A 87 3.67 -5.36 19.56
C GLN A 87 4.11 -4.05 18.90
N VAL A 88 3.33 -2.98 19.06
CA VAL A 88 3.60 -1.68 18.45
C VAL A 88 3.81 -0.63 19.53
N THR A 89 5.04 -0.13 19.63
CA THR A 89 5.34 1.05 20.45
C THR A 89 5.07 2.31 19.62
N LEU A 90 4.01 3.04 19.95
CA LEU A 90 3.66 4.30 19.28
C LEU A 90 4.67 5.40 19.62
N PRO A 91 5.04 6.26 18.64
CA PRO A 91 5.88 7.42 18.90
C PRO A 91 5.13 8.42 19.81
N ALA A 92 5.66 8.62 21.02
CA ALA A 92 5.01 9.42 22.06
C ALA A 92 4.90 10.92 21.75
N GLU A 93 5.65 11.41 20.75
CA GLU A 93 5.71 12.83 20.38
C GLU A 93 4.44 13.31 19.65
N SER A 94 3.71 12.41 19.01
CA SER A 94 2.65 12.75 18.05
C SER A 94 1.41 11.85 18.14
N LEU A 95 1.53 10.62 18.64
CA LEU A 95 0.39 9.72 18.85
C LEU A 95 0.18 9.44 20.34
N PRO A 96 -1.02 9.72 20.90
CA PRO A 96 -1.32 9.40 22.29
C PRO A 96 -1.37 7.87 22.50
N PRO A 97 -1.26 7.40 23.75
CA PRO A 97 -1.49 6.00 24.08
C PRO A 97 -2.84 5.50 23.56
N LEU A 98 -2.87 4.23 23.16
CA LEU A 98 -4.02 3.62 22.52
C LEU A 98 -5.23 3.59 23.46
N ASN A 99 -6.36 4.16 23.02
CA ASN A 99 -7.62 4.17 23.77
C ASN A 99 -8.27 2.76 23.77
N ALA A 100 -9.24 2.56 24.66
CA ALA A 100 -10.11 1.38 24.59
C ALA A 100 -10.83 1.32 23.23
N GLN A 101 -11.00 0.12 22.66
CA GLN A 101 -11.60 -0.11 21.33
C GLN A 101 -10.84 0.56 20.17
N ALA A 102 -9.54 0.77 20.33
CA ALA A 102 -8.66 1.21 19.26
C ALA A 102 -7.59 0.13 18.98
N MET A 103 -6.98 0.22 17.80
CA MET A 103 -5.82 -0.57 17.40
C MET A 103 -4.73 0.35 16.87
N ALA A 104 -3.49 -0.12 17.01
CA ALA A 104 -2.31 0.48 16.40
C ALA A 104 -1.87 -0.35 15.19
N LEU A 105 -1.26 0.32 14.23
CA LEU A 105 -0.71 -0.28 13.02
C LEU A 105 0.68 0.31 12.82
N LYS A 106 1.67 -0.56 12.64
CA LYS A 106 3.01 -0.19 12.16
C LYS A 106 3.19 -0.79 10.77
N ILE A 107 3.59 0.04 9.81
CA ILE A 107 3.96 -0.40 8.46
C ILE A 107 5.37 0.09 8.17
N SER A 108 6.24 -0.80 7.70
CA SER A 108 7.54 -0.44 7.17
C SER A 108 7.51 -0.50 5.65
N LEU A 109 7.78 0.66 5.02
CA LEU A 109 7.79 0.85 3.58
C LEU A 109 9.22 0.99 3.07
N LEU A 110 9.59 0.24 2.03
CA LEU A 110 10.78 0.52 1.23
C LEU A 110 10.39 1.37 0.03
N PHE A 111 11.01 2.54 -0.07
CA PHE A 111 10.92 3.42 -1.22
C PHE A 111 12.22 3.36 -2.02
N GLY A 112 12.10 3.28 -3.34
CA GLY A 112 13.21 3.32 -4.27
C GLY A 112 13.02 4.39 -5.33
N PHE A 113 13.96 5.34 -5.40
CA PHE A 113 13.98 6.38 -6.43
C PHE A 113 15.36 6.47 -7.08
N PRO A 114 15.45 6.75 -8.38
CA PRO A 114 16.73 6.94 -9.02
C PRO A 114 17.38 8.24 -8.55
N CYS A 115 18.68 8.18 -8.21
CA CYS A 115 19.50 9.38 -8.18
C CYS A 115 19.97 9.66 -9.62
N THR A 116 19.41 10.67 -10.25
CA THR A 116 19.69 10.94 -11.66
C THR A 116 20.97 11.76 -11.79
N ASN A 117 21.91 11.29 -12.61
CA ASN A 117 23.04 12.14 -13.00
C ASN A 117 22.51 13.25 -13.92
N THR A 118 22.76 14.51 -13.56
CA THR A 118 22.36 15.69 -14.33
C THR A 118 22.87 15.66 -15.77
N ASP A 119 24.01 15.03 -16.01
CA ASP A 119 24.62 14.91 -17.34
C ASP A 119 23.82 13.96 -18.24
N LEU A 120 23.31 12.85 -17.68
CA LEU A 120 22.46 11.91 -18.42
C LEU A 120 21.13 12.55 -18.80
N VAL A 121 20.50 13.27 -17.86
CA VAL A 121 19.25 13.99 -18.12
C VAL A 121 19.47 15.07 -19.18
N SER A 122 20.56 15.83 -19.08
CA SER A 122 20.92 16.86 -20.06
C SER A 122 21.21 16.28 -21.43
N ALA A 123 21.95 15.16 -21.50
CA ALA A 123 22.20 14.45 -22.75
C ALA A 123 20.90 13.97 -23.39
N ILE A 124 19.94 13.45 -22.61
CA ILE A 124 18.62 13.06 -23.12
C ILE A 124 17.84 14.27 -23.62
N ILE A 125 17.83 15.39 -22.89
CA ILE A 125 17.17 16.62 -23.33
C ILE A 125 17.77 17.10 -24.66
N GLN A 126 19.09 17.21 -24.73
CA GLN A 126 19.81 17.62 -25.95
C GLN A 126 19.56 16.65 -27.11
N HIS A 127 19.64 15.34 -26.86
CA HIS A 127 19.34 14.34 -27.87
C HIS A 127 17.89 14.35 -28.30
N GLN A 128 16.91 14.63 -27.44
CA GLN A 128 15.51 14.74 -27.86
C GLN A 128 15.28 16.00 -28.71
N THR A 129 15.97 17.10 -28.42
CA THR A 129 15.93 18.29 -29.29
C THR A 129 16.58 18.04 -30.65
N ALA A 130 17.66 17.25 -30.72
CA ALA A 130 18.33 16.88 -31.98
C ALA A 130 17.63 15.70 -32.72
N ALA A 131 17.03 14.76 -32.00
CA ALA A 131 16.35 13.56 -32.51
C ALA A 131 14.99 13.86 -33.14
N MET A 132 14.43 15.06 -32.95
CA MET A 132 13.32 15.55 -33.78
C MET A 132 13.64 15.51 -35.28
N LEU A 133 14.92 15.42 -35.67
CA LEU A 133 15.33 15.34 -37.06
C LEU A 133 15.72 13.92 -37.53
N PHE A 134 16.20 12.99 -36.67
CA PHE A 134 16.82 11.73 -37.16
C PHE A 134 16.76 10.45 -36.28
N ALA A 135 15.97 10.34 -35.19
CA ALA A 135 15.92 9.06 -34.43
C ALA A 135 14.52 8.64 -33.93
N PRO A 136 14.14 7.34 -34.03
CA PRO A 136 12.82 6.84 -33.62
C PRO A 136 12.69 6.54 -32.12
N ILE A 137 13.78 6.58 -31.34
CA ILE A 137 13.76 6.18 -29.93
C ILE A 137 13.33 7.37 -29.06
N ARG A 138 12.04 7.40 -28.71
CA ARG A 138 11.56 8.22 -27.59
C ARG A 138 11.82 7.47 -26.30
N TRP A 139 12.43 8.13 -25.32
CA TRP A 139 12.62 7.60 -23.98
C TRP A 139 11.47 8.06 -23.08
N PRO A 140 10.37 7.29 -22.94
CA PRO A 140 9.25 7.71 -22.09
C PRO A 140 9.63 7.71 -20.60
N VAL A 141 10.68 6.96 -20.24
CA VAL A 141 11.17 6.75 -18.89
C VAL A 141 12.69 6.82 -18.90
N LEU A 142 13.29 7.37 -17.85
CA LEU A 142 14.73 7.43 -17.67
C LEU A 142 15.30 6.01 -17.51
N PRO A 143 16.24 5.58 -18.38
CA PRO A 143 16.91 4.29 -18.22
C PRO A 143 17.93 4.37 -17.08
N VAL A 144 17.60 3.78 -15.94
CA VAL A 144 18.49 3.54 -14.80
C VAL A 144 18.62 2.05 -14.50
N THR A 145 19.72 1.66 -13.86
CA THR A 145 20.00 0.27 -13.49
C THR A 145 19.79 -0.02 -12.00
N ASP A 146 19.62 1.01 -11.20
CA ASP A 146 19.60 0.96 -9.75
C ASP A 146 18.71 2.08 -9.17
N LEU A 147 18.25 1.86 -7.94
CA LEU A 147 17.45 2.81 -7.18
C LEU A 147 18.17 3.10 -5.86
N LEU A 148 18.12 4.35 -5.42
CA LEU A 148 18.42 4.72 -4.05
C LEU A 148 17.24 4.28 -3.18
N CYS A 149 17.50 3.31 -2.31
CA CYS A 149 16.49 2.70 -1.48
C CYS A 149 16.59 3.17 -0.02
N PHE A 150 15.44 3.47 0.58
CA PHE A 150 15.34 3.85 1.99
C PHE A 150 14.04 3.35 2.60
N THR A 151 14.03 3.20 3.92
CA THR A 151 12.87 2.75 4.68
C THR A 151 12.15 3.93 5.30
N VAL A 152 10.82 3.89 5.30
CA VAL A 152 9.96 4.80 6.04
C VAL A 152 9.02 3.97 6.89
N ASP A 153 9.06 4.20 8.20
CA ASP A 153 8.12 3.61 9.13
C ASP A 153 6.90 4.54 9.28
N VAL A 154 5.71 3.94 9.12
CA VAL A 154 4.42 4.61 9.25
C VAL A 154 3.70 4.01 10.45
N PHE A 155 3.29 4.85 11.38
CA PHE A 155 2.45 4.48 12.51
C PHE A 155 1.06 5.04 12.31
N ALA A 156 0.04 4.24 12.58
CA ALA A 156 -1.35 4.71 12.54
C ALA A 156 -2.11 4.16 13.73
N THR A 157 -3.09 4.93 14.20
CA THR A 157 -4.09 4.47 15.17
C THR A 157 -5.46 4.56 14.54
N GLY A 158 -6.34 3.64 14.92
CA GLY A 158 -7.70 3.66 14.43
C GLY A 158 -8.65 2.80 15.23
N ARG A 159 -9.92 2.91 14.90
CA ARG A 159 -11.01 2.22 15.57
C ARG A 159 -12.02 1.70 14.56
N LEU A 160 -12.75 0.67 14.96
CA LEU A 160 -13.83 0.13 14.14
C LEU A 160 -15.16 0.80 14.54
N ALA A 161 -15.97 1.09 13.54
CA ALA A 161 -17.32 1.61 13.72
C ALA A 161 -18.29 0.86 12.80
N VAL A 162 -19.52 0.65 13.25
CA VAL A 162 -20.58 0.06 12.42
C VAL A 162 -21.48 1.16 11.92
N GLN A 163 -21.68 1.22 10.60
CA GLN A 163 -22.69 2.05 9.99
C GLN A 163 -23.88 1.17 9.60
N SER A 164 -25.05 1.46 10.19
CA SER A 164 -26.31 0.79 9.88
C SER A 164 -27.15 1.64 8.94
N THR A 165 -27.54 1.07 7.80
CA THR A 165 -28.46 1.69 6.84
C THR A 165 -29.78 0.90 6.83
N PRO A 166 -30.94 1.53 7.07
CA PRO A 166 -32.23 0.86 6.99
C PRO A 166 -32.49 0.32 5.57
N THR A 167 -32.91 -0.94 5.45
CA THR A 167 -33.17 -1.65 4.18
C THR A 167 -34.65 -1.94 3.93
N GLY A 168 -35.52 -1.66 4.91
CA GLY A 168 -36.94 -2.04 4.89
C GLY A 168 -37.20 -3.52 5.20
N GLY A 169 -36.16 -4.34 5.38
CA GLY A 169 -36.24 -5.73 5.85
C GLY A 169 -36.04 -5.89 7.36
N PRO A 170 -36.02 -7.13 7.89
CA PRO A 170 -35.84 -7.39 9.31
C PRO A 170 -34.45 -7.00 9.84
N TYR A 171 -33.45 -6.92 8.96
CA TYR A 171 -32.08 -6.55 9.30
C TYR A 171 -31.60 -5.33 8.51
N PRO A 172 -31.01 -4.31 9.16
CA PRO A 172 -30.37 -3.21 8.44
C PRO A 172 -29.13 -3.69 7.70
N LEU A 173 -28.76 -2.98 6.63
CA LEU A 173 -27.46 -3.18 6.00
C LEU A 173 -26.39 -2.60 6.93
N GLN A 174 -25.50 -3.43 7.44
CA GLN A 174 -24.44 -3.02 8.35
C GLN A 174 -23.07 -3.12 7.68
N ASN A 175 -22.34 -2.00 7.71
CA ASN A 175 -21.00 -1.91 7.17
C ASN A 175 -20.02 -1.64 8.31
N ILE A 176 -19.04 -2.53 8.48
CA ILE A 176 -17.89 -2.26 9.35
C ILE A 176 -17.04 -1.20 8.66
N ARG A 177 -16.64 -0.16 9.37
CA ARG A 177 -15.76 0.89 8.88
C ARG A 177 -14.55 0.96 9.79
N LEU A 178 -13.37 1.07 9.18
CA LEU A 178 -12.16 1.45 9.88
C LEU A 178 -12.02 2.98 9.82
N ILE A 179 -11.92 3.60 10.99
CA ILE A 179 -11.67 5.02 11.18
C ILE A 179 -10.20 5.18 11.57
N VAL A 180 -9.44 5.98 10.81
CA VAL A 180 -8.07 6.38 11.20
C VAL A 180 -8.17 7.60 12.11
N ASP A 181 -7.72 7.45 13.35
CA ASP A 181 -7.72 8.51 14.36
C ASP A 181 -6.40 9.31 14.31
N GLY A 182 -5.28 8.67 13.97
CA GLY A 182 -3.98 9.33 13.80
C GLY A 182 -3.06 8.57 12.84
N LEU A 183 -2.12 9.30 12.22
CA LEU A 183 -1.07 8.77 11.37
C LEU A 183 0.19 9.61 11.58
N GLU A 184 1.33 8.93 11.67
CA GLU A 184 2.65 9.53 11.87
C GLU A 184 3.70 8.86 10.99
N LEU A 185 4.58 9.65 10.40
CA LEU A 185 5.80 9.17 9.73
C LEU A 185 7.01 9.37 10.65
N VAL A 186 7.92 8.41 10.69
CA VAL A 186 9.15 8.56 11.48
C VAL A 186 10.25 9.23 10.66
N ASP A 187 10.93 10.22 11.27
CA ASP A 187 12.16 10.84 10.80
C ASP A 187 12.06 11.58 9.45
N ILE A 188 10.89 12.13 9.09
CA ILE A 188 10.75 12.97 7.89
C ILE A 188 10.88 14.44 8.25
N ALA A 189 11.95 15.07 7.76
CA ALA A 189 12.13 16.52 7.85
C ALA A 189 12.10 17.17 6.46
N PRO A 190 11.64 18.43 6.34
CA PRO A 190 11.08 19.29 7.39
C PRO A 190 9.61 18.93 7.71
N LYS A 191 9.12 19.36 8.89
CA LYS A 191 7.74 19.11 9.36
C LYS A 191 6.63 19.43 8.35
N GLY A 192 6.83 20.45 7.50
CA GLY A 192 5.86 20.78 6.45
C GLY A 192 5.77 19.72 5.34
N LEU A 193 6.89 19.06 5.01
CA LEU A 193 6.92 17.96 4.04
C LEU A 193 6.27 16.72 4.62
N GLU A 194 6.63 16.37 5.85
CA GLU A 194 6.02 15.29 6.62
C GLU A 194 4.51 15.42 6.65
N GLY A 195 3.97 16.54 7.17
CA GLY A 195 2.53 16.74 7.25
C GLY A 195 1.81 16.71 5.90
N ALA A 196 2.47 17.11 4.81
CA ALA A 196 1.91 16.97 3.46
C ALA A 196 1.82 15.50 3.03
N ILE A 197 2.86 14.71 3.28
CA ILE A 197 2.88 13.28 2.98
C ILE A 197 1.85 12.55 3.85
N GLU A 198 1.79 12.83 5.16
CA GLU A 198 0.80 12.25 6.08
C GLU A 198 -0.63 12.51 5.65
N CYS A 199 -0.92 13.71 5.14
CA CYS A 199 -2.23 14.06 4.60
C CYS A 199 -2.59 13.19 3.38
N TYR A 200 -1.67 13.03 2.43
CA TYR A 200 -1.88 12.17 1.27
C TYR A 200 -2.00 10.68 1.66
N LEU A 201 -1.19 10.21 2.59
CA LEU A 201 -1.26 8.84 3.10
C LEU A 201 -2.58 8.59 3.83
N THR A 202 -3.03 9.53 4.66
CA THR A 202 -4.34 9.46 5.32
C THR A 202 -5.47 9.40 4.28
N ALA A 203 -5.40 10.21 3.22
CA ALA A 203 -6.37 10.17 2.13
C ALA A 203 -6.33 8.83 1.39
N MET A 204 -5.15 8.30 1.07
CA MET A 204 -4.99 7.00 0.43
C MET A 204 -5.53 5.86 1.30
N LEU A 205 -5.20 5.86 2.59
CA LEU A 205 -5.69 4.88 3.55
C LEU A 205 -7.23 4.91 3.61
N ARG A 206 -7.80 6.09 3.88
CA ARG A 206 -9.26 6.25 4.02
C ARG A 206 -10.04 5.91 2.74
N ASN A 207 -9.52 6.26 1.57
CA ASN A 207 -10.28 6.16 0.33
C ASN A 207 -9.97 4.91 -0.51
N TYR A 208 -8.84 4.25 -0.29
CA TYR A 208 -8.43 3.10 -1.09
C TYR A 208 -8.11 1.86 -0.24
N VAL A 209 -7.18 1.95 0.70
CA VAL A 209 -6.71 0.77 1.46
C VAL A 209 -7.79 0.25 2.40
N LEU A 210 -8.41 1.13 3.19
CA LEU A 210 -9.39 0.75 4.20
C LEU A 210 -10.66 0.13 3.62
N PRO A 211 -11.28 0.68 2.55
CA PRO A 211 -12.41 0.01 1.90
C PRO A 211 -12.08 -1.42 1.44
N GLN A 212 -10.87 -1.66 0.94
CA GLN A 212 -10.45 -3.00 0.49
C GLN A 212 -10.29 -3.97 1.66
N LEU A 213 -9.74 -3.51 2.78
CA LEU A 213 -9.59 -4.34 3.99
C LEU A 213 -10.95 -4.74 4.58
N VAL A 214 -11.88 -3.78 4.66
CA VAL A 214 -13.26 -4.04 5.13
C VAL A 214 -13.95 -5.08 4.26
N LEU A 215 -13.88 -4.94 2.94
CA LEU A 215 -14.47 -5.92 2.01
C LEU A 215 -13.83 -7.31 2.16
N GLY A 216 -12.52 -7.36 2.41
CA GLY A 216 -11.81 -8.60 2.71
C GLY A 216 -12.35 -9.30 3.97
N LEU A 217 -12.54 -8.56 5.06
CA LEU A 217 -13.13 -9.08 6.31
C LEU A 217 -14.57 -9.57 6.11
N GLN A 218 -15.37 -8.85 5.32
CA GLN A 218 -16.76 -9.24 5.03
C GLN A 218 -16.84 -10.51 4.17
N ASN A 219 -15.92 -10.70 3.22
CA ASN A 219 -15.91 -11.86 2.31
C ASN A 219 -15.24 -13.11 2.91
N LEU A 220 -14.42 -12.97 3.96
CA LEU A 220 -13.83 -14.11 4.69
C LEU A 220 -14.89 -14.94 5.42
N VAL A 221 -16.05 -14.34 5.68
CA VAL A 221 -17.19 -14.99 6.31
C VAL A 221 -18.07 -15.61 5.22
N ILE A 222 -18.00 -16.94 5.10
CA ILE A 222 -18.89 -17.86 4.36
C ILE A 222 -18.49 -18.18 2.91
N SER A 223 -17.76 -19.30 2.77
CA SER A 223 -17.96 -20.25 1.67
C SER A 223 -17.67 -21.71 2.06
N THR A 224 -17.50 -22.00 3.36
CA THR A 224 -16.91 -23.25 3.85
C THR A 224 -17.87 -24.43 4.02
N LEU A 225 -19.17 -24.31 3.73
CA LEU A 225 -20.16 -25.35 4.08
C LEU A 225 -21.11 -25.79 2.94
N GLY A 226 -20.91 -25.36 1.69
CA GLY A 226 -21.78 -25.78 0.57
C GLY A 226 -23.25 -25.33 0.68
N MET A 227 -23.54 -24.41 1.61
CA MET A 227 -24.83 -23.75 1.83
C MET A 227 -24.63 -22.23 1.66
N THR A 228 -25.68 -21.53 1.24
CA THR A 228 -25.67 -20.06 1.20
C THR A 228 -26.04 -19.56 2.59
N LEU A 229 -25.05 -19.13 3.37
CA LEU A 229 -25.28 -18.48 4.65
C LEU A 229 -25.23 -16.97 4.41
N THR A 230 -26.18 -16.24 4.97
CA THR A 230 -26.15 -14.77 4.96
C THR A 230 -25.84 -14.28 6.37
N PRO A 231 -24.63 -13.74 6.62
CA PRO A 231 -24.26 -13.24 7.94
C PRO A 231 -24.78 -11.82 8.16
N HIS A 232 -25.23 -11.53 9.37
CA HIS A 232 -25.60 -10.20 9.84
C HIS A 232 -24.91 -9.92 11.17
N LEU A 233 -24.51 -8.69 11.48
CA LEU A 233 -23.91 -8.41 12.80
C LEU A 233 -24.98 -8.55 13.88
N THR A 234 -24.66 -9.28 14.96
CA THR A 234 -25.57 -9.42 16.11
C THR A 234 -25.95 -8.04 16.64
N LEU A 235 -27.25 -7.75 16.62
CA LEU A 235 -27.81 -6.45 17.00
C LEU A 235 -27.77 -6.25 18.51
N ASN A 236 -27.63 -4.99 18.94
CA ASN A 236 -27.64 -4.56 20.35
C ASN A 236 -26.54 -5.17 21.24
N LEU A 237 -25.55 -5.86 20.66
CA LEU A 237 -24.35 -6.25 21.39
C LEU A 237 -23.42 -5.03 21.51
N PRO A 238 -23.05 -4.59 22.73
CA PRO A 238 -22.10 -3.49 22.89
C PRO A 238 -20.75 -3.88 22.30
N ASN A 239 -20.10 -2.92 21.62
CA ASN A 239 -18.79 -3.11 21.00
C ASN A 239 -18.75 -4.35 20.07
N ASN A 240 -19.62 -4.42 19.07
CA ASN A 240 -19.53 -5.43 18.01
C ASN A 240 -19.25 -4.73 16.67
N PRO A 241 -18.03 -4.84 16.08
CA PRO A 241 -16.88 -5.63 16.54
C PRO A 241 -16.22 -5.14 17.84
N ALA A 242 -15.63 -6.05 18.63
CA ALA A 242 -14.87 -5.74 19.84
C ALA A 242 -13.37 -5.87 19.57
N ILE A 243 -12.59 -4.92 20.10
CA ILE A 243 -11.15 -5.06 20.28
C ILE A 243 -10.90 -5.30 21.77
N GLU A 244 -10.55 -6.53 22.14
CA GLU A 244 -10.32 -6.93 23.51
C GLU A 244 -9.38 -8.13 23.57
N GLN A 245 -8.64 -8.28 24.68
CA GLN A 245 -7.77 -9.45 24.89
C GLN A 245 -6.75 -9.66 23.75
N ASN A 246 -6.28 -8.58 23.13
CA ASN A 246 -5.40 -8.59 21.96
C ASN A 246 -6.00 -9.26 20.70
N GLU A 247 -7.33 -9.26 20.58
CA GLU A 247 -8.05 -9.86 19.46
C GLU A 247 -9.12 -8.93 18.89
N LEU A 248 -9.39 -9.07 17.60
CA LEU A 248 -10.58 -8.54 16.95
C LEU A 248 -11.69 -9.61 16.96
N ARG A 249 -12.79 -9.33 17.64
CA ARG A 249 -13.94 -10.23 17.74
C ARG A 249 -15.15 -9.66 17.02
N VAL A 250 -15.81 -10.49 16.23
CA VAL A 250 -17.02 -10.14 15.49
C VAL A 250 -18.07 -11.19 15.78
N TRP A 251 -19.24 -10.76 16.26
CA TRP A 251 -20.38 -11.65 16.50
C TRP A 251 -21.39 -11.46 15.37
N LEU A 252 -21.78 -12.59 14.77
CA LEU A 252 -22.64 -12.64 13.61
C LEU A 252 -23.83 -13.55 13.89
N ASP A 253 -25.02 -13.05 13.58
CA ASP A 253 -26.22 -13.86 13.44
C ASP A 253 -26.23 -14.40 12.00
N VAL A 254 -26.59 -15.68 11.83
CA VAL A 254 -26.52 -16.34 10.52
C VAL A 254 -27.89 -16.90 10.17
N ASP A 255 -28.43 -16.44 9.05
CA ASP A 255 -29.61 -17.05 8.44
C ASP A 255 -29.19 -18.17 7.48
N VAL A 256 -29.91 -19.29 7.54
CA VAL A 256 -29.70 -20.43 6.65
C VAL A 256 -30.81 -20.44 5.60
N THR A 257 -30.42 -20.35 4.32
CA THR A 257 -31.32 -20.44 3.16
C THR A 257 -30.92 -21.56 2.23
#